data_AF-A0A6V7WFM0-F1
#
_entry.id   AF-A0A6V7WFM0-F1
#
_cell.length_a   1.000
_cell.length_b   1.000
_cell.length_c   1.000
_cell.angle_alpha   90.00
_cell.angle_beta   90.00
_cell.angle_gamma   90.00
#
_symmetry.space_group_name_H-M   'P 1'
#
loop_
_entity.id
_entity.type
_entity.pdbx_description
1 polymer ?
#
loop_
_entity_poly.entity_id
_entity_poly.type
_entity_poly.pdbx_seq_one_letter_code
_entity_poly.pdbx_strand_id
1 'polypeptide(L)'
;MNRTEIYKNGFSWPLLFSTIPIIIISIPGILTNIVLICVTIKNKALHGTTNFLLAQLAFYEIIHETGYFVVLYCNLIGLNSLTYSKASRLFSVPLFTVFGISPLMAFTGIDRLLYVIFSISFPKKVNPTIYLGVYTFICVIYCGLMTAGLIWFNDVNPDLVISALLSDVLTVESFYFKN
;
A
#
# COMPACT_ATOMS: atom_id res chain seq x y z
N MET A 1 17.99 23.79 4.75
CA MET A 1 17.16 24.25 3.61
C MET A 1 15.83 24.69 4.18
N ASN A 2 15.45 25.96 4.01
CA ASN A 2 14.22 26.50 4.60
C ASN A 2 13.01 25.78 3.98
N ARG A 3 12.10 25.23 4.81
CA ARG A 3 10.92 24.47 4.34
C ARG A 3 10.13 25.23 3.26
N THR A 4 10.09 26.56 3.34
CA THR A 4 9.39 27.44 2.41
C THR A 4 9.90 27.45 0.97
N GLU A 5 11.15 27.03 0.70
CA GLU A 5 11.66 26.95 -0.68
C GLU A 5 11.32 25.63 -1.39
N ILE A 6 11.07 24.55 -0.62
CA ILE A 6 10.70 23.23 -1.17
C ILE A 6 9.26 23.26 -1.73
N TYR A 7 8.41 24.15 -1.22
CA TYR A 7 7.00 24.29 -1.63
C TYR A 7 6.78 25.22 -2.84
N LYS A 8 7.83 25.75 -3.47
CA LYS A 8 7.65 26.43 -4.75
C LYS A 8 7.39 25.40 -5.84
N ASN A 9 6.22 25.48 -6.45
CA ASN A 9 5.91 24.75 -7.68
C ASN A 9 6.94 25.14 -8.75
N GLY A 10 7.53 24.14 -9.38
CA GLY A 10 8.66 24.29 -10.29
C GLY A 10 9.50 23.02 -10.36
N PHE A 11 10.29 22.88 -11.42
CA PHE A 11 11.16 21.72 -11.58
C PHE A 11 12.25 21.70 -10.50
N SER A 12 12.34 20.61 -9.74
CA SER A 12 13.27 20.46 -8.62
C SER A 12 14.16 19.22 -8.81
N TRP A 13 15.42 19.45 -9.17
CA TRP A 13 16.42 18.38 -9.31
C TRP A 13 16.55 17.51 -8.05
N PRO A 14 16.61 18.06 -6.81
CA PRO A 14 16.71 17.23 -5.60
C PRO A 14 15.54 16.25 -5.42
N LEU A 15 14.30 16.67 -5.72
CA LEU A 15 13.12 15.81 -5.62
C LEU A 15 13.15 14.69 -6.65
N LEU A 16 13.55 15.02 -7.88
CA LEU A 16 13.72 14.04 -8.95
C LEU A 16 14.81 13.00 -8.61
N PHE A 17 15.97 13.45 -8.12
CA PHE A 17 17.06 12.57 -7.67
C PHE A 17 16.65 11.65 -6.52
N SER A 18 15.75 12.11 -5.63
CA SER A 18 15.24 11.26 -4.55
C SER A 18 14.21 10.22 -5.04
N THR A 19 13.48 10.51 -6.12
CA THR A 19 12.41 9.64 -6.64
C THR A 19 12.93 8.56 -7.58
N ILE A 20 13.94 8.87 -8.40
CA ILE A 20 14.50 7.93 -9.39
C ILE A 20 14.96 6.60 -8.76
N PRO A 21 15.73 6.57 -7.65
CA PRO A 21 16.15 5.32 -7.02
C PRO A 21 14.97 4.47 -6.57
N ILE A 22 13.91 5.09 -6.05
CA ILE A 22 12.70 4.39 -5.60
C ILE A 22 12.05 3.70 -6.79
N ILE A 23 11.89 4.39 -7.93
CA ILE A 23 11.33 3.82 -9.16
C ILE A 23 12.16 2.65 -9.68
N ILE A 24 13.49 2.80 -9.67
CA ILE A 24 14.41 1.73 -10.09
C ILE A 24 14.22 0.48 -9.23
N ILE A 25 13.94 0.63 -7.94
CA ILE A 25 13.67 -0.48 -7.01
C ILE A 25 12.24 -1.01 -7.17
N SER A 26 11.26 -0.17 -7.49
CA SER A 26 9.87 -0.59 -7.69
C SER A 26 9.69 -1.46 -8.93
N ILE A 27 10.43 -1.23 -10.01
CA ILE A 27 10.32 -2.04 -11.24
C ILE A 27 10.56 -3.55 -10.98
N PRO A 28 11.68 -3.98 -10.36
CA PRO A 28 11.88 -5.39 -10.06
C PRO A 28 10.84 -5.91 -9.06
N GLY A 29 10.39 -5.09 -8.10
CA GLY A 29 9.32 -5.45 -7.15
C GLY A 29 8.01 -5.81 -7.87
N ILE A 30 7.57 -4.95 -8.80
CA ILE A 30 6.38 -5.21 -9.62
C ILE A 30 6.55 -6.51 -10.42
N LEU A 31 7.70 -6.69 -11.07
CA LEU A 31 7.95 -7.86 -11.90
C LEU A 31 7.97 -9.17 -11.09
N THR A 32 8.65 -9.20 -9.95
CA THR A 32 8.71 -10.40 -9.09
C THR A 32 7.33 -10.72 -8.50
N ASN A 33 6.55 -9.71 -8.12
CA ASN A 33 5.20 -9.90 -7.61
C ASN A 33 4.22 -10.40 -8.69
N ILE A 34 4.33 -9.93 -9.93
CA ILE A 34 3.56 -10.47 -11.06
C ILE A 34 3.90 -11.95 -11.27
N VAL A 35 5.20 -12.31 -11.24
CA VAL A 35 5.65 -13.70 -11.37
C VAL A 35 5.10 -14.56 -10.23
N LEU A 36 5.11 -14.06 -8.98
CA LEU A 36 4.57 -14.76 -7.83
C LEU A 36 3.08 -15.08 -8.01
N ILE A 37 2.28 -14.10 -8.42
CA ILE A 37 0.85 -14.29 -8.71
C ILE A 37 0.66 -15.32 -9.83
N CYS A 38 1.41 -15.19 -10.93
CA CYS A 38 1.33 -16.11 -12.06
C CYS A 38 1.64 -17.56 -11.65
N VAL A 39 2.69 -17.76 -10.86
CA VAL A 39 3.12 -19.08 -10.39
C VAL A 39 2.09 -19.69 -9.45
N THR A 40 1.54 -18.91 -8.52
CA THR A 40 0.48 -19.36 -7.60
C THR A 40 -0.79 -19.78 -8.35
N ILE A 41 -1.20 -19.05 -9.38
CA ILE A 41 -2.40 -19.38 -10.17
C ILE A 41 -2.15 -20.64 -11.03
N LYS A 42 -1.01 -20.69 -11.74
CA LYS A 42 -0.73 -21.77 -12.70
C LYS A 42 -0.40 -23.10 -12.04
N ASN A 43 0.28 -23.10 -10.90
CA ASN A 43 0.75 -24.33 -10.28
C ASN A 43 -0.23 -24.84 -9.22
N LYS A 44 -0.95 -25.92 -9.54
CA LYS A 44 -1.88 -26.60 -8.62
C LYS A 44 -1.22 -27.08 -7.32
N ALA A 45 0.07 -27.42 -7.36
CA ALA A 45 0.81 -27.80 -6.16
C ALA A 45 0.95 -26.65 -5.15
N LEU A 46 0.74 -25.40 -5.59
CA LEU A 46 0.80 -24.20 -4.78
C LEU A 46 -0.59 -23.68 -4.37
N HIS A 47 -1.68 -24.41 -4.58
CA HIS A 47 -3.05 -23.97 -4.23
C HIS A 47 -3.37 -24.07 -2.72
N GLY A 48 -2.38 -23.86 -1.86
CA GLY A 48 -2.57 -23.75 -0.40
C GLY A 48 -3.07 -22.37 0.02
N THR A 49 -3.75 -22.29 1.16
CA THR A 49 -4.28 -21.03 1.72
C THR A 49 -3.21 -19.96 1.87
N THR A 50 -2.05 -20.31 2.42
CA THR A 50 -0.92 -19.39 2.59
C THR A 50 -0.46 -18.78 1.26
N ASN A 51 -0.41 -19.57 0.19
CA ASN A 51 0.06 -19.10 -1.11
C ASN A 51 -0.95 -18.15 -1.76
N PHE A 52 -2.25 -18.37 -1.54
CA PHE A 52 -3.27 -17.40 -1.95
C PHE A 52 -3.16 -16.08 -1.19
N LEU A 53 -2.89 -16.12 0.13
CA LEU A 53 -2.63 -14.90 0.91
C LEU A 53 -1.38 -14.17 0.42
N LEU A 54 -0.31 -14.90 0.07
CA LEU A 54 0.90 -14.33 -0.53
C LEU A 54 0.64 -13.72 -1.93
N ALA A 55 -0.19 -14.36 -2.76
CA ALA A 55 -0.59 -13.80 -4.04
C ALA A 55 -1.43 -12.53 -3.88
N GLN A 56 -2.34 -12.50 -2.90
CA GLN A 56 -3.10 -11.30 -2.56
C GLN A 56 -2.18 -10.17 -2.03
N LEU A 57 -1.20 -10.50 -1.19
CA LEU A 57 -0.19 -9.55 -0.71
C LEU A 57 0.61 -8.96 -1.87
N ALA A 58 1.13 -9.79 -2.78
CA ALA A 58 1.84 -9.34 -3.97
C ALA A 58 0.97 -8.44 -4.87
N PHE A 59 -0.33 -8.72 -4.98
CA PHE A 59 -1.25 -7.85 -5.70
C PHE A 59 -1.36 -6.46 -5.04
N TYR A 60 -1.39 -6.39 -3.71
CA TYR A 60 -1.44 -5.13 -2.97
C TYR A 60 -0.12 -4.36 -3.10
N GLU A 61 1.02 -5.05 -3.07
CA GLU A 61 2.34 -4.47 -3.28
C GLU A 61 2.47 -3.85 -4.68
N ILE A 62 2.02 -4.54 -5.74
CA ILE A 62 2.02 -3.98 -7.11
C ILE A 62 1.26 -2.66 -7.16
N ILE A 63 0.03 -2.64 -6.63
CA ILE A 63 -0.79 -1.42 -6.65
C ILE A 63 -0.15 -0.31 -5.81
N HIS A 64 0.40 -0.64 -4.65
CA HIS A 64 1.11 0.32 -3.80
C HIS A 64 2.31 0.92 -4.54
N GLU A 65 3.12 0.09 -5.21
CA GLU A 65 4.28 0.53 -5.98
C GLU A 65 3.90 1.42 -7.17
N THR A 66 2.70 1.28 -7.74
CA THR A 66 2.22 2.24 -8.76
C THR A 66 2.14 3.68 -8.24
N GLY A 67 1.97 3.88 -6.93
CA GLY A 67 1.99 5.19 -6.30
C GLY A 67 3.29 5.97 -6.51
N TYR A 68 4.43 5.28 -6.63
CA TYR A 68 5.71 5.95 -6.89
C TYR A 68 5.76 6.56 -8.29
N PHE A 69 5.13 5.95 -9.29
CA PHE A 69 5.06 6.51 -10.64
C PHE A 69 4.23 7.80 -10.67
N VAL A 70 3.20 7.88 -9.83
CA VAL A 70 2.41 9.10 -9.64
C VAL A 70 3.26 10.21 -9.02
N VAL A 71 4.10 9.89 -8.02
CA VAL A 71 5.07 10.84 -7.45
C VAL A 71 6.07 11.32 -8.49
N LEU A 72 6.62 10.40 -9.31
CA LEU A 72 7.53 10.75 -10.40
C LEU A 72 6.87 11.70 -11.40
N TYR A 73 5.62 11.41 -11.80
CA TYR A 73 4.86 12.28 -12.69
C TYR A 73 4.69 13.69 -12.10
N CYS A 74 4.30 13.80 -10.83
CA CYS A 74 4.17 15.09 -10.15
C CYS A 74 5.48 15.89 -10.16
N ASN A 75 6.61 15.21 -9.87
CA ASN A 75 7.93 15.85 -9.87
C ASN A 75 8.38 16.29 -11.27
N LEU A 76 8.06 15.52 -12.33
CA LEU A 76 8.40 15.87 -13.71
C LEU A 76 7.68 17.13 -14.21
N ILE A 77 6.41 17.31 -13.82
CA ILE A 77 5.62 18.51 -14.16
C ILE A 77 5.83 19.68 -13.18
N GLY A 78 6.69 19.50 -12.17
CA GLY A 78 7.00 20.52 -11.16
C GLY A 78 5.88 20.75 -10.13
N LEU A 79 4.95 19.81 -9.98
CA LEU A 79 3.96 19.79 -8.90
C LEU A 79 4.58 19.21 -7.63
N ASN A 80 5.41 20.01 -6.95
CA ASN A 80 6.08 19.60 -5.72
C ASN A 80 5.16 19.66 -4.50
N SER A 81 4.09 20.45 -4.59
CA SER A 81 3.16 20.70 -3.50
C SER A 81 1.73 20.48 -3.96
N LEU A 82 0.99 19.72 -3.16
CA LEU A 82 -0.41 19.45 -3.39
C LEU A 82 -1.18 19.83 -2.13
N THR A 83 -2.34 20.42 -2.35
CA THR A 83 -3.38 20.48 -1.34
C THR A 83 -3.71 19.05 -0.89
N TYR A 84 -3.91 18.85 0.42
CA TYR A 84 -4.18 17.54 1.01
C TYR A 84 -5.37 16.84 0.33
N SER A 85 -6.38 17.60 -0.09
CA SER A 85 -7.52 17.10 -0.89
C SER A 85 -7.14 16.49 -2.22
N LYS A 86 -6.21 17.11 -2.93
CA LYS A 86 -5.73 16.58 -4.21
C LYS A 86 -4.84 15.37 -3.97
N ALA A 87 -3.95 15.44 -3.00
CA ALA A 87 -3.02 14.36 -2.68
C ALA A 87 -3.75 13.10 -2.18
N SER A 88 -4.66 13.23 -1.22
CA SER A 88 -5.45 12.10 -0.67
C SER A 88 -6.27 11.39 -1.76
N ARG A 89 -6.87 12.15 -2.69
CA ARG A 89 -7.60 11.58 -3.84
C ARG A 89 -6.68 10.92 -4.86
N LEU A 90 -5.55 11.55 -5.16
CA LEU A 90 -4.58 11.05 -6.15
C LEU A 90 -3.91 9.76 -5.66
N PHE A 91 -3.64 9.67 -4.37
CA PHE A 91 -2.98 8.52 -3.75
C PHE A 91 -3.95 7.54 -3.07
N SER A 92 -5.27 7.72 -3.19
CA SER A 92 -6.26 6.92 -2.45
C SER A 92 -6.14 5.42 -2.70
N VAL A 93 -5.88 5.02 -3.95
CA VAL A 93 -5.71 3.62 -4.34
C VAL A 93 -4.40 3.02 -3.79
N PRO A 94 -3.21 3.64 -3.99
CA PRO A 94 -1.97 3.21 -3.33
C PRO A 94 -2.05 3.19 -1.80
N LEU A 95 -2.77 4.15 -1.20
CA LEU A 95 -2.97 4.21 0.25
C LEU A 95 -3.87 3.06 0.74
N PHE A 96 -4.94 2.76 0.01
CA PHE A 96 -5.80 1.62 0.33
C PHE A 96 -4.99 0.32 0.40
N THR A 97 -4.10 0.09 -0.58
CA THR A 97 -3.30 -1.13 -0.60
C THR A 97 -2.16 -1.12 0.40
N VAL A 98 -1.53 0.01 0.70
CA VAL A 98 -0.49 0.08 1.74
C VAL A 98 -1.02 -0.32 3.11
N PHE A 99 -2.24 0.12 3.45
CA PHE A 99 -2.89 -0.28 4.71
C PHE A 99 -3.21 -1.77 4.77
N GLY A 100 -3.34 -2.44 3.62
CA GLY A 100 -3.64 -3.87 3.56
C GLY A 100 -2.43 -4.77 3.65
N ILE A 101 -1.23 -4.27 3.32
CA ILE A 101 0.01 -5.05 3.36
C ILE A 101 0.26 -5.57 4.78
N SER A 102 0.16 -4.70 5.80
CA SER A 102 0.41 -5.08 7.20
C SER A 102 -0.52 -6.18 7.74
N PRO A 103 -1.87 -6.06 7.66
CA PRO A 103 -2.76 -7.12 8.12
C PRO A 103 -2.63 -8.41 7.29
N LEU A 104 -2.44 -8.32 5.97
CA LEU A 104 -2.21 -9.53 5.14
C LEU A 104 -0.93 -10.26 5.53
N MET A 105 0.14 -9.54 5.81
CA MET A 105 1.39 -10.11 6.29
C MET A 105 1.19 -10.78 7.66
N ALA A 106 0.44 -10.15 8.57
CA ALA A 106 0.10 -10.73 9.87
C ALA A 106 -0.76 -12.00 9.72
N PHE A 107 -1.81 -11.99 8.88
CA PHE A 107 -2.64 -13.15 8.62
C PHE A 107 -1.87 -14.29 7.97
N THR A 108 -0.94 -14.00 7.06
CA THR A 108 -0.04 -15.00 6.47
C THR A 108 0.85 -15.64 7.53
N GLY A 109 1.37 -14.85 8.48
CA GLY A 109 2.14 -15.34 9.62
C GLY A 109 1.31 -16.23 10.54
N ILE A 110 0.08 -15.80 10.87
CA ILE A 110 -0.86 -16.57 11.69
C ILE A 110 -1.22 -17.89 11.01
N ASP A 111 -1.51 -17.87 9.71
CA ASP A 111 -1.84 -19.07 8.93
C ASP A 111 -0.71 -20.11 8.98
N ARG A 112 0.54 -19.67 8.77
CA ARG A 112 1.71 -20.55 8.89
C ARG A 112 1.89 -21.08 10.32
N LEU A 113 1.68 -20.23 11.33
CA LEU A 113 1.79 -20.65 12.72
C LEU A 113 0.74 -21.69 13.09
N LEU A 114 -0.51 -21.49 12.68
CA LEU A 114 -1.61 -22.44 12.88
C LEU A 114 -1.34 -23.77 12.18
N TYR A 115 -0.77 -23.74 10.98
CA TYR A 115 -0.40 -24.96 10.25
C TYR A 115 0.71 -25.76 10.96
N VAL A 116 1.66 -25.08 11.61
CA VAL A 116 2.72 -25.73 12.40
C VAL A 116 2.16 -26.31 13.71
N ILE A 117 1.36 -25.55 14.45
CA ILE A 117 0.81 -25.98 15.75
C ILE A 117 -0.23 -27.10 15.58
N PHE A 118 -1.11 -26.98 14.57
CA PHE A 118 -2.25 -27.88 14.37
C PHE A 118 -2.15 -28.68 13.06
N SER A 119 -0.95 -29.15 12.71
CA SER A 119 -0.64 -29.80 11.43
C SER A 119 -1.59 -30.93 11.00
N ILE A 120 -2.13 -31.70 11.96
CA ILE A 120 -3.02 -32.85 11.67
C ILE A 120 -4.51 -32.45 11.60
N SER A 121 -4.93 -31.48 12.41
CA SER A 121 -6.35 -31.14 12.60
C SER A 121 -6.82 -29.99 11.71
N PHE A 122 -5.93 -29.04 11.42
CA PHE A 122 -6.25 -27.82 10.70
C PHE A 122 -6.69 -28.05 9.24
N PRO A 123 -5.92 -28.76 8.39
CA PRO A 123 -6.28 -28.93 6.98
C PRO A 123 -7.54 -29.77 6.75
N LYS A 124 -7.97 -30.57 7.73
CA LYS A 124 -9.17 -31.43 7.62
C LYS A 124 -10.48 -30.72 8.00
N LYS A 125 -10.41 -29.68 8.84
CA LYS A 125 -11.60 -29.03 9.42
C LYS A 125 -11.95 -27.71 8.74
N VAL A 126 -11.04 -27.11 7.98
CA VAL A 126 -11.20 -25.75 7.46
C VAL A 126 -11.50 -25.79 5.97
N ASN A 127 -12.58 -25.14 5.55
CA ASN A 127 -12.84 -24.88 4.14
C ASN A 127 -11.95 -23.71 3.67
N PRO A 128 -11.01 -23.94 2.74
CA PRO A 128 -10.02 -22.94 2.35
C PRO A 128 -10.65 -21.69 1.72
N THR A 129 -11.74 -21.84 0.95
CA THR A 129 -12.41 -20.71 0.29
C THR A 129 -13.08 -19.79 1.29
N ILE A 130 -13.80 -20.34 2.27
CA ILE A 130 -14.47 -19.55 3.32
C ILE A 130 -13.42 -18.87 4.18
N TYR A 131 -12.37 -19.60 4.55
CA TYR A 131 -11.28 -19.09 5.39
C TYR A 131 -10.52 -17.93 4.74
N LEU A 132 -10.14 -18.07 3.47
CA LEU A 132 -9.53 -16.98 2.70
C LEU A 132 -10.49 -15.81 2.54
N GLY A 133 -11.76 -16.08 2.22
CA GLY A 133 -12.79 -15.05 2.07
C GLY A 133 -12.95 -14.19 3.32
N VAL A 134 -12.91 -14.80 4.52
CA VAL A 134 -12.98 -14.06 5.79
C VAL A 134 -11.78 -13.14 5.99
N TYR A 135 -10.55 -13.61 5.76
CA TYR A 135 -9.37 -12.74 5.89
C TYR A 135 -9.34 -11.62 4.86
N THR A 136 -9.68 -11.92 3.61
CA THR A 136 -9.80 -10.91 2.56
C THR A 136 -10.84 -9.87 2.94
N PHE A 137 -11.99 -10.28 3.48
CA PHE A 137 -13.05 -9.37 3.90
C PHE A 137 -12.62 -8.47 5.07
N ILE A 138 -12.02 -9.04 6.11
CA ILE A 138 -11.49 -8.27 7.26
C ILE A 138 -10.43 -7.27 6.77
N CYS A 139 -9.54 -7.69 5.87
CA CYS A 139 -8.51 -6.82 5.31
C CYS A 139 -9.13 -5.66 4.51
N VAL A 140 -10.10 -5.93 3.65
CA VAL A 140 -10.77 -4.89 2.85
C VAL A 140 -11.50 -3.89 3.74
N ILE A 141 -12.17 -4.35 4.81
CA ILE A 141 -12.79 -3.45 5.79
C ILE A 141 -11.74 -2.57 6.45
N TYR A 142 -10.64 -3.15 6.93
CA TYR A 142 -9.56 -2.40 7.56
C TYR A 142 -8.97 -1.35 6.63
N CYS A 143 -8.62 -1.73 5.39
CA CYS A 143 -8.14 -0.82 4.36
C CYS A 143 -9.14 0.32 4.08
N GLY A 144 -10.43 -0.02 3.98
CA GLY A 144 -11.51 0.93 3.72
C GLY A 144 -11.65 1.93 4.86
N LEU A 145 -11.64 1.48 6.11
CA LEU A 145 -11.72 2.34 7.29
C LEU A 145 -10.53 3.30 7.38
N MET A 146 -9.30 2.80 7.18
CA MET A 146 -8.10 3.64 7.21
C MET A 146 -8.09 4.68 6.08
N THR A 147 -8.47 4.27 4.87
CA THR A 147 -8.55 5.19 3.72
C THR A 147 -9.68 6.21 3.89
N ALA A 148 -10.82 5.80 4.46
CA ALA A 148 -11.92 6.70 4.78
C ALA A 148 -11.51 7.71 5.88
N GLY A 149 -10.70 7.29 6.86
CA GLY A 149 -10.13 8.18 7.87
C GLY A 149 -9.31 9.32 7.24
N LEU A 150 -8.45 9.00 6.27
CA LEU A 150 -7.70 10.01 5.52
C LEU A 150 -8.60 10.96 4.71
N ILE A 151 -9.66 10.43 4.09
CA ILE A 151 -10.63 11.25 3.35
C ILE A 151 -11.43 12.15 4.30
N TRP A 152 -11.80 11.64 5.48
CA TRP A 152 -12.46 12.45 6.50
C TRP A 152 -11.53 13.56 7.01
N PHE A 153 -10.26 13.25 7.27
CA PHE A 153 -9.27 14.25 7.69
C PHE A 153 -9.11 15.35 6.64
N ASN A 154 -9.20 14.99 5.36
CA ASN A 154 -9.23 15.96 4.28
C ASN A 154 -10.41 16.93 4.36
N ASP A 155 -11.62 16.47 4.69
CA ASP A 155 -12.78 17.35 4.80
C ASP A 155 -12.65 18.37 5.94
N VAL A 156 -11.89 18.03 6.99
CA VAL A 156 -11.60 18.93 8.12
C VAL A 156 -10.48 19.92 7.79
N ASN A 157 -9.45 19.50 7.02
CA ASN A 157 -8.27 20.31 6.71
C ASN A 157 -8.01 20.41 5.20
N PRO A 158 -8.96 20.93 4.40
CA PRO A 158 -8.88 20.86 2.95
C PRO A 158 -7.74 21.70 2.39
N ASP A 159 -7.38 22.82 3.03
CA ASP A 159 -6.36 23.76 2.53
C ASP A 159 -4.92 23.44 2.98
N LEU A 160 -4.73 22.34 3.71
CA LEU A 160 -3.40 21.94 4.16
C LEU A 160 -2.51 21.60 2.96
N VAL A 161 -1.39 22.29 2.82
CA VAL A 161 -0.43 22.03 1.74
C VAL A 161 0.61 21.03 2.23
N ILE A 162 0.75 19.93 1.49
CA ILE A 162 1.74 18.89 1.74
C ILE A 162 2.65 18.73 0.53
N SER A 163 3.81 18.10 0.71
CA SER A 163 4.65 17.73 -0.43
C SER A 163 3.90 16.65 -1.22
N ALA A 164 4.14 16.56 -2.53
CA ALA A 164 3.56 15.53 -3.40
C ALA A 164 4.17 14.13 -3.16
N LEU A 165 4.42 13.78 -1.90
CA LEU A 165 4.97 12.53 -1.43
C LEU A 165 3.88 11.71 -0.74
N LEU A 166 3.83 10.42 -1.03
CA LEU A 166 2.90 9.48 -0.41
C LEU A 166 3.04 9.43 1.12
N SER A 167 4.28 9.53 1.62
CA SER A 167 4.59 9.51 3.06
C SER A 167 4.02 10.71 3.83
N ASP A 168 3.87 11.86 3.17
CA ASP A 168 3.38 13.07 3.82
C ASP A 168 1.89 12.95 4.14
N VAL A 169 1.12 12.27 3.29
CA VAL A 169 -0.30 11.99 3.53
C VAL A 169 -0.49 11.18 4.81
N LEU A 170 0.37 10.18 5.03
CA LEU A 170 0.33 9.28 6.19
C LEU A 170 0.87 9.95 7.47
N THR A 171 1.97 10.69 7.37
CA THR A 171 2.65 11.26 8.54
C THR A 171 1.90 12.45 9.12
N VAL A 172 1.29 13.29 8.28
CA VAL A 172 0.51 14.45 8.71
C VAL A 172 -0.67 14.03 9.58
N GLU A 173 -1.45 13.04 9.15
CA GLU A 173 -2.56 12.51 9.93
C GLU A 173 -2.08 12.02 11.31
N SER A 174 -1.00 11.24 11.34
CA SER A 174 -0.45 10.68 12.59
C SER A 174 0.04 11.74 13.58
N PHE A 175 0.47 12.91 13.10
CA PHE A 175 0.90 14.03 13.92
C PHE A 175 -0.29 14.80 14.52
N TYR A 176 -1.37 14.99 13.74
CA TYR A 176 -2.57 15.67 14.20
C TYR A 176 -3.41 14.85 15.20
N PHE A 177 -3.41 13.52 15.11
CA PHE A 177 -4.08 12.70 16.13
C PHE A 177 -3.29 12.54 17.44
N LYS A 178 -2.01 12.93 17.47
CA LYS A 178 -1.16 12.85 18.67
C LYS A 178 -1.15 14.13 19.50
N ASN A 179 -1.61 15.25 18.97
CA ASN A 179 -1.66 16.55 19.62
C ASN A 179 -3.10 17.02 19.78
#